data_AF-A0AAQ3W8U7-F1
#
_entry.id   AF-A0AAQ3W8U7-F1
#
_cell.length_a   1.000
_cell.length_b   1.000
_cell.length_c   1.000
_cell.angle_alpha   90.00
_cell.angle_beta   90.00
_cell.angle_gamma   90.00
#
_symmetry.space_group_name_H-M   'P 1'
#
loop_
_entity.id
_entity.type
_entity.pdbx_description
1 polymer ?
#
loop_
_entity_poly.entity_id
_entity_poly.type
_entity_poly.pdbx_seq_one_letter_code
_entity_poly.pdbx_strand_id
1 'polypeptide(L)'
;MKTNQPRKRVAIVSLELVKEASTFYAARTCTSPQAVYELFAPFIETKDREHLVVAGLNIKNEPTAIQVVHIGTINQSLAFPRDILKMAL
;
A
#
# COMPACT_ATOMS: atom_id res chain seq x y z
N MET A 1 18.92 -48.71 -12.68
CA MET A 1 17.96 -48.67 -11.54
C MET A 1 17.67 -47.22 -11.21
N LYS A 2 16.43 -46.75 -11.35
CA LYS A 2 16.04 -45.42 -10.85
C LYS A 2 15.97 -45.50 -9.33
N THR A 3 16.81 -44.74 -8.64
CA THR A 3 16.82 -44.67 -7.18
C THR A 3 15.46 -44.13 -6.70
N ASN A 4 14.77 -44.91 -5.88
CA ASN A 4 13.47 -44.55 -5.31
C ASN A 4 13.70 -43.52 -4.18
N GLN A 5 13.96 -42.28 -4.57
CA GLN A 5 14.28 -41.21 -3.63
C GLN A 5 12.98 -40.65 -3.01
N PRO A 6 12.86 -40.59 -1.67
CA PRO A 6 11.64 -40.14 -1.01
C PRO A 6 11.33 -38.68 -1.40
N ARG A 7 10.08 -38.42 -1.77
CA ARG A 7 9.64 -37.08 -2.18
C ARG A 7 9.42 -36.18 -0.95
N LYS A 8 10.04 -35.01 -0.94
CA LYS A 8 9.84 -33.96 0.05
C LYS A 8 8.67 -33.05 -0.38
N ARG A 9 7.73 -32.78 0.53
CA ARG A 9 6.65 -31.80 0.29
C ARG A 9 7.25 -30.39 0.35
N VAL A 10 6.94 -29.58 -0.66
CA VAL A 10 7.31 -28.16 -0.72
C VAL A 10 6.01 -27.34 -0.72
N ALA A 11 5.98 -26.24 0.02
CA ALA A 11 4.86 -25.31 0.03
C ALA A 11 4.98 -24.33 -1.15
N ILE A 12 3.86 -24.06 -1.82
CA ILE A 12 3.72 -22.97 -2.79
C ILE A 12 3.03 -21.83 -2.06
N VAL A 13 3.66 -20.64 -2.05
CA VAL A 13 3.15 -19.44 -1.36
C VAL A 13 3.11 -18.26 -2.33
N SER A 14 2.10 -17.40 -2.20
CA SER A 14 1.96 -16.15 -2.95
C SER A 14 1.55 -15.02 -2.01
N LEU A 15 1.84 -13.78 -2.42
CA LEU A 15 1.33 -12.57 -1.80
C LEU A 15 0.57 -11.78 -2.86
N GLU A 16 -0.64 -11.35 -2.53
CA GLU A 16 -1.52 -10.62 -3.44
C GLU A 16 -2.03 -9.35 -2.77
N LEU A 17 -2.19 -8.30 -3.56
CA LEU A 17 -2.79 -7.05 -3.13
C LEU A 17 -4.31 -7.17 -3.27
N VAL A 18 -5.03 -6.92 -2.18
CA VAL A 18 -6.49 -7.02 -2.14
C VAL A 18 -7.10 -5.65 -1.84
N LYS A 19 -8.26 -5.38 -2.43
CA LYS A 19 -9.05 -4.19 -2.11
C LYS A 19 -9.83 -4.45 -0.82
N GLU A 20 -9.34 -3.92 0.29
CA GLU A 20 -9.96 -4.11 1.62
C GLU A 20 -11.25 -3.30 1.78
N ALA A 21 -11.27 -2.05 1.28
CA ALA A 21 -12.41 -1.15 1.44
C ALA A 21 -12.44 -0.08 0.33
N SER A 22 -13.51 0.73 0.33
CA SER A 22 -13.61 1.97 -0.44
C SER A 22 -14.29 3.04 0.39
N THR A 23 -13.77 4.26 0.33
CA THR A 23 -14.35 5.42 1.00
C THR A 23 -14.67 6.52 0.00
N PHE A 24 -15.65 7.36 0.31
CA PHE A 24 -15.93 8.55 -0.48
C PHE A 24 -14.97 9.67 -0.09
N TYR A 25 -14.36 10.30 -1.09
CA TYR A 25 -13.51 11.46 -0.91
C TYR A 25 -14.22 12.71 -1.45
N ALA A 26 -14.54 13.65 -0.55
CA ALA A 26 -15.42 14.78 -0.84
C ALA A 26 -14.83 15.78 -1.84
N ALA A 27 -13.53 16.10 -1.72
CA ALA A 27 -12.89 17.09 -2.60
C ALA A 27 -12.70 16.57 -4.05
N ARG A 28 -12.86 15.25 -4.28
CA ARG A 28 -12.72 14.49 -5.55
C ARG A 28 -11.37 14.60 -6.26
N THR A 29 -10.66 15.70 -6.13
CA THR A 29 -9.37 15.98 -6.75
C THR A 29 -8.39 16.48 -5.70
N CYS A 30 -7.12 16.16 -5.89
CA CYS A 30 -6.02 16.59 -5.03
C CYS A 30 -5.25 17.70 -5.74
N THR A 31 -5.76 18.94 -5.65
CA THR A 31 -5.17 20.11 -6.33
C THR A 31 -4.41 21.05 -5.41
N SER A 32 -4.51 20.84 -4.09
CA SER A 32 -3.82 21.65 -3.08
C SER A 32 -3.21 20.75 -2.00
N PRO A 33 -2.16 21.22 -1.29
CA PRO A 33 -1.62 20.49 -0.14
C PRO A 33 -2.67 20.21 0.94
N GLN A 34 -3.64 21.12 1.12
CA GLN A 34 -4.74 20.93 2.06
C GLN A 34 -5.65 19.76 1.66
N ALA A 35 -6.00 19.66 0.38
CA ALA A 35 -6.76 18.52 -0.12
C ALA A 35 -5.98 17.20 0.08
N VAL A 36 -4.67 17.21 -0.19
CA VAL A 36 -3.82 16.03 0.05
C VAL A 36 -3.80 15.66 1.54
N TYR A 37 -3.69 16.63 2.45
CA TYR A 37 -3.79 16.37 3.88
C TYR A 37 -5.13 15.74 4.26
N GLU A 38 -6.26 16.28 3.78
CA GLU A 38 -7.59 15.71 4.04
C GLU A 38 -7.75 14.27 3.53
N LEU A 39 -7.09 13.93 2.41
CA LEU A 39 -7.06 12.57 1.89
C LEU A 39 -6.32 11.62 2.82
N PHE A 40 -5.17 12.04 3.38
CA PHE A 40 -4.28 11.19 4.18
C PHE A 40 -4.55 11.21 5.68
N ALA A 41 -5.20 12.25 6.22
CA ALA A 41 -5.46 12.40 7.65
C ALA A 41 -6.10 11.16 8.30
N PRO A 42 -7.13 10.51 7.71
CA PRO A 42 -7.72 9.30 8.29
C PRO A 42 -6.77 8.11 8.42
N PHE A 43 -5.69 8.09 7.63
CA PHE A 43 -4.72 6.99 7.61
C PHE A 43 -3.53 7.22 8.56
N ILE A 44 -3.28 8.47 8.97
CA ILE A 44 -2.04 8.86 9.67
C ILE A 44 -2.32 9.55 11.02
N GLU A 45 -3.31 10.44 11.11
CA GLU A 45 -3.45 11.41 12.20
C GLU A 45 -3.58 10.77 13.60
N THR A 46 -4.22 9.60 13.69
CA THR A 46 -4.43 8.89 14.96
C THR A 46 -3.49 7.70 15.15
N LYS A 47 -2.43 7.59 14.34
CA LYS A 47 -1.51 6.45 14.39
C LYS A 47 -0.34 6.74 15.33
N ASP A 48 0.02 5.71 16.11
CA ASP A 48 1.11 5.72 17.09
C ASP A 48 2.49 5.50 16.44
N ARG A 49 2.54 4.72 15.36
CA ARG A 49 3.75 4.40 14.60
C ARG A 49 3.83 5.23 13.32
N GLU A 50 5.04 5.37 12.76
CA GLU A 50 5.21 5.97 11.44
C GLU A 50 4.51 5.14 10.35
N HIS A 51 3.67 5.77 9.55
CA HIS A 51 2.99 5.13 8.42
C HIS A 51 3.44 5.78 7.12
N LEU A 52 3.98 4.95 6.21
CA LEU A 52 4.19 5.36 4.82
C LEU A 52 2.95 4.97 4.02
N VAL A 53 2.21 5.98 3.58
CA VAL A 53 0.97 5.80 2.80
C VAL A 53 1.14 6.42 1.42
N VAL A 54 0.68 5.73 0.39
CA VAL A 54 0.75 6.15 -1.01
C VAL A 54 -0.65 6.20 -1.58
N ALA A 55 -0.96 7.26 -2.33
CA ALA A 55 -2.18 7.37 -3.11
C ALA A 55 -1.83 7.42 -4.60
N GLY A 56 -2.51 6.59 -5.39
CA GLY A 56 -2.50 6.68 -6.84
C GLY A 56 -3.45 7.77 -7.30
N LEU A 57 -3.03 8.60 -8.24
CA LEU A 57 -3.85 9.65 -8.85
C LEU A 57 -3.98 9.42 -10.35
N ASN A 58 -5.12 9.79 -10.93
CA ASN A 58 -5.30 9.81 -12.38
C ASN A 58 -4.83 11.15 -13.00
N ILE A 59 -4.96 11.29 -14.33
CA ILE A 59 -4.59 12.52 -15.07
C ILE A 59 -5.37 13.78 -14.65
N LYS A 60 -6.47 13.63 -13.90
CA LYS A 60 -7.28 14.73 -13.35
C LYS A 60 -6.98 14.98 -11.86
N ASN A 61 -5.95 14.35 -11.31
CA ASN A 61 -5.60 14.36 -9.90
C ASN A 61 -6.68 13.77 -8.98
N GLU A 62 -7.53 12.88 -9.49
CA GLU A 62 -8.51 12.16 -8.68
C GLU A 62 -7.85 10.91 -8.06
N PRO A 63 -8.03 10.65 -6.75
CA PRO A 63 -7.47 9.48 -6.10
C PRO A 63 -8.15 8.20 -6.58
N THR A 64 -7.36 7.25 -7.06
CA THR A 64 -7.83 5.96 -7.60
C THR A 64 -7.67 4.83 -6.60
N ALA A 65 -6.58 4.83 -5.83
CA ALA A 65 -6.29 3.84 -4.80
C ALA A 65 -5.40 4.44 -3.71
N ILE A 66 -5.49 3.89 -2.50
CA ILE A 66 -4.66 4.26 -1.35
C ILE A 66 -4.11 2.97 -0.74
N GLN A 67 -2.81 2.96 -0.45
CA GLN A 67 -2.12 1.83 0.16
C GLN A 67 -1.23 2.31 1.30
N VAL A 68 -1.30 1.62 2.44
CA VAL A 68 -0.25 1.66 3.46
C VAL A 68 0.89 0.76 3.00
N VAL A 69 2.02 1.36 2.62
CA VAL A 69 3.17 0.64 2.06
C VAL A 69 4.03 0.03 3.15
N HIS A 70 4.28 0.77 4.22
CA HIS A 70 5.11 0.32 5.33
C HIS A 70 4.66 0.97 6.63
N ILE A 71 4.59 0.16 7.69
CA ILE A 71 4.40 0.64 9.05
C ILE A 71 5.76 0.55 9.73
N GLY A 72 6.37 1.71 9.92
CA GLY A 72 7.69 1.87 10.50
C GLY A 72 7.72 1.62 12.01
N THR A 73 8.92 1.78 12.56
CA THR A 73 9.09 1.95 14.00
C THR A 73 8.88 3.43 14.35
N ILE A 74 9.31 3.85 15.54
CA ILE A 74 9.16 5.25 15.98
C ILE A 74 10.07 6.21 15.17
N ASN A 75 11.15 5.70 14.57
CA ASN A 75 12.21 6.54 14.02
C ASN A 75 12.39 6.44 12.50
N GLN A 76 11.85 5.39 11.86
CA GLN A 76 11.96 5.22 10.41
C GLN A 76 10.97 4.21 9.84
N SER A 77 10.64 4.42 8.57
CA SER A 77 9.86 3.53 7.72
C SER A 77 10.68 3.16 6.47
N LEU A 78 10.85 1.86 6.18
CA LEU A 78 11.63 1.41 5.02
C LEU A 78 10.77 1.45 3.76
N ALA A 79 11.20 2.23 2.77
CA ALA A 79 10.48 2.47 1.53
C ALA A 79 11.25 1.86 0.35
N PHE A 80 10.74 0.77 -0.24
CA PHE A 80 11.29 0.21 -1.48
C PHE A 80 10.43 0.61 -2.68
N PRO A 81 11.01 0.99 -3.84
CA PRO A 81 10.24 1.40 -5.02
C PRO A 81 9.20 0.38 -5.47
N ARG A 82 9.51 -0.92 -5.43
CA ARG A 82 8.56 -1.99 -5.77
C ARG A 82 7.32 -1.99 -4.85
N ASP A 83 7.51 -1.62 -3.58
CA ASP A 83 6.45 -1.62 -2.58
C ASP A 83 5.58 -0.36 -2.69
N ILE A 84 6.14 0.73 -3.21
CA ILE A 84 5.43 1.99 -3.52
C ILE A 84 4.62 1.84 -4.81
N LEU A 85 5.20 1.23 -5.84
CA LEU A 85 4.64 1.22 -7.19
C LEU A 85 3.69 0.06 -7.47
N LYS A 86 3.71 -1.02 -6.68
CA LYS A 86 2.87 -2.22 -6.91
C LYS A 86 1.36 -1.96 -6.98
N MET A 87 0.88 -0.89 -6.34
CA MET A 87 -0.53 -0.50 -6.40
C MET A 87 -0.87 0.24 -7.71
N ALA A 88 0.12 0.93 -8.30
CA ALA A 88 -0.06 1.79 -9.47
C ALA A 88 0.19 1.07 -10.80
N LEU A 89 0.88 -0.08 -10.77
CA LEU A 89 1.13 -0.96 -11.91
C LEU A 89 -0.03 -1.93 -12.12
#